data_AF-A0A8K0JH40-F1
#
_entry.id   AF-A0A8K0JH40-F1
#
_cell.length_a   1.000
_cell.length_b   1.000
_cell.length_c   1.000
_cell.angle_alpha   90.00
_cell.angle_beta   90.00
_cell.angle_gamma   90.00
#
_symmetry.space_group_name_H-M   'P 1'
#
loop_
_entity.id
_entity.type
_entity.pdbx_description
1 polymer ?
#
loop_
_entity_poly.entity_id
_entity_poly.type
_entity_poly.pdbx_seq_one_letter_code
_entity_poly.pdbx_strand_id
1 'polypeptide(L)'
;MRQKLIITAQILNYTEGMEDQRLVANALEAVEEVLSSVNETVRTAEDIERLRVLSEELWIGQGRLDLTAPTAFLGDRKLIKEGDVAKAKSGRNLQVVLCNDILVLIESKNLYRMVCQISQHHKTSYVC
;
A
#
# COMPACT_ATOMS: atom_id res chain seq x y z
N MET A 1 -9.74 11.78 -1.07
CA MET A 1 -10.73 10.88 -0.44
C MET A 1 -11.03 11.25 1.03
N ARG A 2 -11.25 12.53 1.38
CA ARG A 2 -11.41 12.98 2.78
C ARG A 2 -12.87 13.24 3.20
N GLN A 3 -13.86 12.69 2.49
CA GLN A 3 -15.29 12.98 2.75
C GLN A 3 -16.11 11.81 3.31
N LYS A 4 -15.55 10.60 3.47
CA LYS A 4 -16.37 9.40 3.73
C LYS A 4 -16.94 9.24 5.16
N LEU A 5 -16.43 9.96 6.16
CA LEU A 5 -16.85 9.77 7.56
C LEU A 5 -17.99 10.70 8.02
N ILE A 6 -18.26 11.79 7.29
CA ILE A 6 -19.09 12.88 7.81
C ILE A 6 -20.59 12.59 7.63
N ILE A 7 -20.98 11.95 6.53
CA ILE A 7 -22.40 11.82 6.17
C ILE A 7 -23.13 10.79 7.06
N THR A 8 -22.47 9.68 7.37
CA THR A 8 -23.10 8.55 8.09
C THR A 8 -23.26 8.80 9.58
N ALA A 9 -22.28 9.46 10.22
CA ALA A 9 -22.38 9.87 11.62
C ALA A 9 -23.45 10.96 11.85
N GLN A 10 -23.78 11.76 10.84
CA GLN A 10 -24.82 12.78 10.94
C GLN A 10 -26.22 12.15 11.06
N ILE A 11 -26.51 11.06 10.34
CA ILE A 11 -27.84 10.43 10.31
C ILE A 11 -28.23 9.86 11.68
N LEU A 12 -27.29 9.25 12.40
CA LEU A 12 -27.54 8.73 13.75
C LEU A 12 -27.85 9.85 14.76
N ASN A 13 -27.21 11.01 14.61
CA ASN A 13 -27.40 12.16 15.51
C ASN A 13 -28.75 12.87 15.33
N TYR A 14 -29.48 12.62 14.24
CA TYR A 14 -30.79 13.23 13.94
C TYR A 14 -31.97 12.25 14.01
N THR A 15 -31.76 11.01 14.45
CA THR A 15 -32.84 10.01 14.57
C THR A 15 -33.43 10.02 15.98
N GLU A 16 -34.70 10.41 16.11
CA GLU A 16 -35.46 10.38 17.37
C GLU A 16 -36.25 9.06 17.49
N GLY A 17 -36.13 8.37 18.64
CA GLY A 17 -36.84 7.11 18.91
C GLY A 17 -35.91 5.91 19.08
N MET A 18 -36.09 5.14 20.17
CA MET A 18 -35.17 4.07 20.59
C MET A 18 -35.16 2.86 19.64
N GLU A 19 -36.29 2.57 18.99
CA GLU A 19 -36.43 1.46 18.04
C GLU A 19 -35.84 1.81 16.67
N ASP A 20 -36.13 3.03 16.19
CA ASP A 20 -35.57 3.57 14.94
C ASP A 20 -34.05 3.74 15.02
N GLN A 21 -33.52 4.17 16.18
CA GLN A 21 -32.08 4.24 16.40
C GLN A 21 -31.40 2.87 16.27
N ARG A 22 -32.03 1.80 16.72
CA ARG A 22 -31.45 0.45 16.63
C ARG A 22 -31.47 -0.09 15.20
N LEU A 23 -32.53 0.18 14.45
CA LEU A 23 -32.62 -0.17 13.03
C LEU A 23 -31.60 0.63 12.20
N VAL A 24 -31.47 1.93 12.46
CA VAL A 24 -30.48 2.80 11.81
C VAL A 24 -29.05 2.38 12.15
N ALA A 25 -28.77 2.00 13.39
CA ALA A 25 -27.45 1.51 13.80
C ALA A 25 -27.05 0.20 13.08
N ASN A 26 -27.98 -0.76 12.97
CA ASN A 26 -27.71 -2.01 12.25
C ASN A 26 -27.53 -1.77 10.74
N ALA A 27 -28.34 -0.90 10.15
CA ALA A 27 -28.18 -0.50 8.75
C ALA A 27 -26.84 0.22 8.52
N LEU A 28 -26.41 1.03 9.50
CA LEU A 28 -25.13 1.72 9.46
C LEU A 28 -23.96 0.74 9.48
N GLU A 29 -23.96 -0.24 10.40
CA GLU A 29 -22.92 -1.27 10.49
C GLU A 29 -22.78 -2.03 9.16
N ALA A 30 -23.89 -2.47 8.57
CA ALA A 30 -23.88 -3.14 7.28
C ALA A 30 -23.31 -2.25 6.14
N VAL A 31 -23.66 -0.97 6.12
CA VAL A 31 -23.11 -0.01 5.15
C VAL A 31 -21.61 0.21 5.37
N GLU A 32 -21.16 0.30 6.61
CA GLU A 32 -19.75 0.46 6.96
C GLU A 32 -18.91 -0.75 6.53
N GLU A 33 -19.41 -1.98 6.73
CA GLU A 33 -18.76 -3.20 6.27
C GLU A 33 -18.59 -3.22 4.75
N VAL A 34 -19.66 -2.94 4.01
CA VAL A 34 -19.63 -2.89 2.54
C VAL A 34 -18.68 -1.80 2.07
N LEU A 35 -18.73 -0.60 2.67
CA LEU A 35 -17.84 0.50 2.32
C LEU A 35 -16.38 0.19 2.61
N SER A 36 -16.10 -0.51 3.72
CA SER A 36 -14.76 -0.98 4.08
C SER A 36 -14.23 -1.97 3.04
N SER A 37 -15.04 -2.96 2.67
CA SER A 37 -14.70 -3.94 1.63
C SER A 37 -14.40 -3.29 0.27
N VAL A 38 -15.25 -2.34 -0.14
CA VAL A 38 -15.05 -1.59 -1.39
C VAL A 38 -13.78 -0.75 -1.33
N ASN A 39 -13.52 -0.07 -0.20
CA ASN A 39 -12.29 0.73 -0.03
C ASN A 39 -11.03 -0.12 -0.15
N GLU A 40 -11.00 -1.29 0.50
CA GLU A 40 -9.84 -2.18 0.43
C GLU A 40 -9.64 -2.77 -0.97
N THR A 41 -10.73 -3.07 -1.67
CA THR A 41 -10.67 -3.53 -3.08
C THR A 41 -10.09 -2.45 -3.98
N VAL A 42 -10.57 -1.21 -3.86
CA VAL A 42 -10.07 -0.07 -4.66
C VAL A 42 -8.60 0.21 -4.32
N ARG A 43 -8.25 0.26 -3.03
CA ARG A 43 -6.86 0.46 -2.59
C ARG A 43 -5.94 -0.61 -3.17
N THR A 44 -6.35 -1.89 -3.12
CA THR A 44 -5.56 -2.99 -3.68
C THR A 44 -5.33 -2.82 -5.19
N ALA A 45 -6.37 -2.43 -5.93
CA ALA A 45 -6.25 -2.19 -7.36
C ALA A 45 -5.31 -0.99 -7.68
N GLU A 46 -5.43 0.10 -6.92
CA GLU A 46 -4.54 1.26 -7.03
C GLU A 46 -3.08 0.91 -6.71
N ASP A 47 -2.85 0.10 -5.67
CA ASP A 47 -1.52 -0.35 -5.26
C ASP A 47 -0.86 -1.24 -6.34
N ILE A 48 -1.62 -2.17 -6.94
CA ILE A 48 -1.13 -3.01 -8.05
C ILE A 48 -0.76 -2.15 -9.26
N GLU A 49 -1.63 -1.22 -9.65
CA GLU A 49 -1.34 -0.30 -10.75
C GLU A 49 -0.13 0.57 -10.44
N ARG A 50 0.04 1.00 -9.19
CA ARG A 50 1.22 1.77 -8.77
C ARG A 50 2.50 0.97 -8.90
N LEU A 51 2.51 -0.30 -8.49
CA LEU A 51 3.65 -1.21 -8.69
C LEU A 51 3.95 -1.44 -10.17
N ARG A 52 2.92 -1.55 -11.02
CA ARG A 52 3.07 -1.68 -12.48
C ARG A 52 3.81 -0.48 -13.07
N VAL A 53 3.36 0.74 -12.75
CA VAL A 53 3.99 1.98 -13.23
C VAL A 53 5.44 2.10 -12.75
N LEU A 54 5.71 1.77 -11.48
CA LEU A 54 7.08 1.79 -10.94
C LEU A 54 7.99 0.78 -11.67
N SER A 55 7.47 -0.39 -12.03
CA SER A 55 8.22 -1.44 -12.75
C SER A 55 8.60 -1.02 -14.19
N GLU A 56 7.75 -0.22 -14.84
CA GLU A 56 8.03 0.28 -16.19
C GLU A 56 9.15 1.33 -16.22
N GLU A 57 9.27 2.10 -15.13
CA GLU A 57 10.25 3.18 -15.01
C GLU A 57 11.56 2.77 -14.33
N LEU A 58 11.56 1.68 -13.56
CA LEU A 58 12.70 1.29 -12.71
C LEU A 58 13.69 0.38 -13.44
N TRP A 59 14.90 0.92 -13.63
CA TRP A 59 16.01 0.21 -14.28
C TRP A 59 17.05 -0.32 -13.29
N ILE A 60 17.55 -1.53 -13.56
CA ILE A 60 18.71 -2.15 -12.90
C ILE A 60 19.74 -2.50 -13.98
N GLY A 61 20.77 -1.67 -14.12
CA GLY A 61 21.80 -1.88 -15.14
C GLY A 61 21.21 -1.89 -16.55
N GLN A 62 21.18 -3.06 -17.19
CA GLN A 62 20.59 -3.25 -18.53
C GLN A 62 19.17 -3.85 -18.52
N GLY A 63 18.64 -4.21 -17.34
CA GLY A 63 17.32 -4.83 -17.18
C GLY A 63 16.31 -3.94 -16.46
N ARG A 64 15.03 -4.35 -16.48
CA ARG A 64 13.94 -3.73 -15.69
C ARG A 64 13.63 -4.57 -14.46
N LEU A 65 13.34 -3.91 -13.35
CA LEU A 65 12.86 -4.60 -12.14
C LEU A 65 11.34 -4.73 -12.21
N ASP A 66 10.85 -5.95 -12.30
CA ASP A 66 9.41 -6.22 -12.20
C ASP A 66 8.99 -6.30 -10.73
N LEU A 67 8.31 -5.26 -10.26
CA LEU A 67 7.72 -5.22 -8.93
C LEU A 67 6.38 -5.96 -8.83
N THR A 68 5.74 -6.30 -9.96
CA THR A 68 4.46 -7.03 -9.98
C THR A 68 4.62 -8.55 -9.85
N ALA A 69 5.85 -9.05 -9.99
CA ALA A 69 6.15 -10.46 -9.79
C ALA A 69 5.81 -10.92 -8.36
N PRO A 70 5.27 -12.14 -8.20
CA PRO A 70 4.90 -12.68 -6.89
C PRO A 70 6.14 -12.84 -5.99
N THR A 71 5.90 -12.74 -4.68
CA THR A 71 6.95 -12.93 -3.67
C THR A 71 7.24 -14.42 -3.48
N ALA A 72 8.43 -14.74 -2.97
CA ALA A 72 8.83 -16.14 -2.78
C ALA A 72 7.97 -16.90 -1.75
N PHE A 73 7.40 -16.22 -0.75
CA PHE A 73 6.72 -16.87 0.38
C PHE A 73 5.43 -16.17 0.86
N LEU A 74 5.18 -14.91 0.47
CA LEU A 74 4.06 -14.10 0.98
C LEU A 74 2.92 -13.97 -0.04
N GLY A 75 2.98 -14.70 -1.15
CA GLY A 75 2.04 -14.57 -2.27
C GLY A 75 2.28 -13.29 -3.06
N ASP A 76 1.21 -12.58 -3.43
CA ASP A 76 1.29 -11.37 -4.22
C ASP A 76 1.99 -10.23 -3.47
N ARG A 77 2.78 -9.44 -4.21
CA ARG A 77 3.47 -8.29 -3.63
C ARG A 77 2.46 -7.17 -3.35
N LYS A 78 2.51 -6.62 -2.14
CA LYS A 78 1.65 -5.52 -1.68
C LYS A 78 2.49 -4.29 -1.39
N LEU A 79 2.07 -3.15 -1.94
CA LEU A 79 2.64 -1.85 -1.60
C LEU A 79 2.15 -1.47 -0.20
N ILE A 80 3.08 -1.24 0.73
CA ILE A 80 2.76 -0.82 2.10
C ILE A 80 2.87 0.70 2.20
N LYS A 81 3.92 1.26 1.61
CA LYS A 81 4.18 2.71 1.67
C LYS A 81 5.09 3.17 0.55
N GLU A 82 4.83 4.37 0.06
CA GLU A 82 5.70 5.09 -0.86
C GLU A 82 5.98 6.50 -0.31
N GLY A 83 7.17 7.04 -0.56
CA GLY A 83 7.46 8.46 -0.31
C GLY A 83 8.93 8.83 -0.47
N ASP A 84 9.21 10.12 -0.45
CA ASP A 84 10.57 10.64 -0.55
C ASP A 84 11.25 10.70 0.81
N VAL A 85 12.53 10.33 0.86
CA VAL A 85 13.39 10.44 2.04
C VAL A 85 14.71 11.13 1.68
N ALA A 86 15.18 11.99 2.58
CA ALA A 86 16.49 12.59 2.46
C ALA A 86 17.54 11.74 3.19
N LYS A 87 18.62 11.37 2.50
CA LYS A 87 19.71 10.60 3.10
C LYS A 87 20.51 11.47 4.07
N ALA A 88 20.45 11.16 5.36
CA ALA A 88 21.00 11.98 6.46
C ALA A 88 22.45 12.48 6.25
N LYS A 89 23.34 11.68 5.66
CA LYS A 89 24.75 12.05 5.48
C LYS A 89 25.04 12.82 4.19
N SER A 90 24.23 12.66 3.14
CA SER A 90 24.51 13.25 1.82
C SER A 90 23.45 14.24 1.34
N GLY A 91 22.33 14.39 2.05
CA GLY A 91 21.20 15.23 1.66
C GLY A 91 20.51 14.80 0.35
N ARG A 92 20.82 13.61 -0.17
CA ARG A 92 20.26 13.12 -1.43
C ARG A 92 18.81 12.72 -1.22
N ASN A 93 17.94 13.17 -2.12
CA ASN A 93 16.54 12.77 -2.13
C ASN A 93 16.40 11.42 -2.83
N LEU A 94 15.90 10.44 -2.10
CA LEU A 94 15.63 9.10 -2.59
C LEU A 94 14.14 8.85 -2.50
N GLN A 95 13.55 8.28 -3.55
CA GLN A 95 12.20 7.75 -3.47
C GLN A 95 12.26 6.36 -2.84
N VAL A 96 11.37 6.10 -1.90
CA VAL A 96 11.29 4.83 -1.16
C VAL A 96 9.99 4.14 -1.51
N VAL A 97 10.11 2.86 -1.86
CA VAL A 97 8.97 1.96 -2.08
C VAL A 97 9.11 0.80 -1.11
N LEU A 98 8.20 0.72 -0.14
CA LEU A 98 8.14 -0.36 0.84
C LEU A 98 7.04 -1.33 0.44
N CYS A 99 7.42 -2.58 0.23
CA CYS A 99 6.52 -3.71 -0.01
C CYS A 99 6.54 -4.65 1.20
N ASN A 100 5.70 -5.69 1.17
CA ASN A 100 5.64 -6.72 2.20
C ASN A 100 6.90 -7.61 2.31
N ASP A 101 7.69 -7.72 1.24
CA ASP A 101 8.89 -8.58 1.16
C ASP A 101 10.20 -7.79 0.96
N ILE A 102 10.12 -6.65 0.27
CA ILE A 102 11.27 -5.83 -0.14
C ILE A 102 11.10 -4.34 0.19
N LEU A 103 12.24 -3.67 0.36
CA LEU A 103 12.37 -2.23 0.41
C LEU A 103 13.26 -1.77 -0.75
N VAL A 104 12.74 -0.89 -1.59
CA VAL A 104 13.42 -0.36 -2.76
C VAL A 104 13.72 1.13 -2.55
N LEU A 105 14.98 1.51 -2.74
CA LEU A 105 15.43 2.89 -2.77
C LEU A 105 15.77 3.25 -4.22
N ILE A 106 15.17 4.33 -4.72
CA ILE A 106 15.29 4.80 -6.10
C ILE A 106 15.93 6.18 -6.10
N GLU A 107 16.95 6.37 -6.93
CA GLU A 107 17.59 7.67 -7.18
C GLU A 107 17.46 7.97 -8.68
N SER A 108 16.76 9.04 -9.05
CA SER A 108 16.61 9.46 -10.45
C SER A 108 16.17 8.32 -11.40
N LYS A 109 15.12 7.58 -11.02
CA LYS A 109 14.56 6.40 -11.74
C LYS A 109 15.47 5.18 -11.86
N ASN A 110 16.64 5.20 -11.23
CA ASN A 110 17.54 4.05 -11.17
C ASN A 110 17.48 3.43 -9.78
N LEU A 111 17.65 2.10 -9.74
CA LEU A 111 17.77 1.40 -8.46
C LEU A 111 19.02 1.90 -7.73
N TYR A 112 18.82 2.57 -6.59
CA TYR A 112 19.91 2.94 -5.69
C TYR A 112 20.32 1.74 -4.84
N ARG A 113 19.32 1.10 -4.22
CA ARG A 113 19.52 -0.09 -3.39
C ARG A 113 18.21 -0.83 -3.20
N MET A 114 18.27 -2.16 -3.23
CA MET A 114 17.19 -3.02 -2.78
C MET A 114 17.61 -3.75 -1.50
N VAL A 115 16.68 -3.88 -0.56
CA VAL A 115 16.83 -4.69 0.64
C VAL A 115 15.67 -5.68 0.67
N CYS A 116 15.97 -6.97 0.60
CA CYS A 116 14.99 -8.03 0.78
C CYS A 116 15.04 -8.57 2.21
N GLN A 117 13.88 -8.79 2.83
CA GLN A 117 13.84 -9.59 4.04
C GLN A 117 13.76 -11.07 3.65
N ILE A 118 14.90 -11.76 3.70
CA ILE A 118 14.91 -13.22 3.76
C ILE A 118 14.54 -13.57 5.20
N SER A 119 13.29 -13.98 5.42
CA SER A 119 12.90 -14.72 6.62
C SER A 119 13.90 -15.86 6.79
N GLN A 120 14.61 -15.86 7.92
CA GLN A 120 15.88 -16.55 8.12
C GLN A 120 15.83 -18.07 7.88
N HIS A 121 16.01 -18.56 6.65
CA HIS A 121 16.60 -19.88 6.42
C HIS A 121 17.40 -19.87 5.10
N HIS A 122 18.67 -20.25 5.22
CA HIS A 122 19.72 -20.25 4.19
C HIS A 122 20.30 -18.89 3.77
N LYS A 123 21.43 -18.57 4.42
CA LYS A 123 22.48 -17.70 3.90
C LYS A 123 22.84 -18.12 2.48
N THR A 124 22.41 -17.35 1.49
CA THR A 124 23.18 -17.20 0.26
C THR A 124 23.11 -15.74 -0.11
N SER A 125 24.29 -15.14 -0.23
CA SER A 125 24.49 -13.79 -0.72
C SER A 125 23.83 -13.64 -2.08
N TYR A 126 22.64 -13.06 -2.12
CA TYR A 126 22.13 -12.45 -3.32
C TYR A 126 22.12 -10.95 -3.08
N VAL A 127 23.05 -10.29 -3.75
CA VAL A 127 22.71 -9.04 -4.40
C VAL A 127 21.49 -9.39 -5.26
N CYS A 128 20.32 -8.88 -4.89
CA CYS A 128 19.27 -8.74 -5.88
C CYS A 128 19.54 -7.48 -6.70
#